data_AF-A0A1Q4E8X9-F1
#
_entry.id   AF-A0A1Q4E8X9-F1
#
_cell.length_a   1.000
_cell.length_b   1.000
_cell.length_c   1.000
_cell.angle_alpha   90.00
_cell.angle_beta   90.00
_cell.angle_gamma   90.00
#
_symmetry.space_group_name_H-M   'P 1'
#
loop_
_entity.id
_entity.type
_entity.pdbx_description
1 polymer ?
#
loop_
_entity_poly.entity_id
_entity_poly.type
_entity_poly.pdbx_seq_one_letter_code
_entity_poly.pdbx_strand_id
1 'polypeptide(L)'
;MQWRKRCGRCRTILCPLQTFTEQVAHVPAGMRTTTRLRTALAVAMEDGRDQSEVAAARQVSWPTVQRAVEVLALAEPAEPEPERVLGMDETRFGRPIESGIGTTTVFRYVQEGVEGPSGAKPTPGPLRWRR
;
A
#
# COMPACT_ATOMS: atom_id res chain seq x y z
N MET A 1 -10.90 25.71 -5.37
CA MET A 1 -9.59 26.38 -5.38
C MET A 1 -8.50 25.34 -5.14
N GLN A 2 -7.58 25.13 -6.09
CA GLN A 2 -6.47 24.18 -5.92
C GLN A 2 -5.19 24.96 -5.58
N TRP A 3 -4.57 24.66 -4.44
CA TRP A 3 -3.27 25.24 -4.11
C TRP A 3 -2.17 24.69 -5.03
N ARG A 4 -1.37 25.59 -5.60
CA ARG A 4 -0.17 25.24 -6.37
C ARG A 4 1.06 25.61 -5.54
N LYS A 5 1.79 24.59 -5.06
CA LYS A 5 3.08 24.78 -4.40
C LYS A 5 4.04 25.52 -5.32
N ARG A 6 4.71 26.57 -4.81
CA ARG A 6 5.78 27.24 -5.54
C ARG A 6 7.06 26.39 -5.49
N CYS A 7 7.82 26.41 -6.58
CA CYS A 7 9.15 25.83 -6.63
C CYS A 7 10.16 26.98 -6.75
N GLY A 8 11.03 27.12 -5.75
CA GLY A 8 12.11 28.09 -5.73
C GLY A 8 13.39 27.48 -6.31
N ARG A 9 14.24 28.34 -6.89
CA ARG A 9 15.60 27.98 -7.32
C ARG A 9 16.61 28.59 -6.37
N CYS A 10 17.54 27.78 -5.87
CA CYS A 10 18.69 28.24 -5.12
C CYS A 10 19.59 29.07 -6.03
N ARG A 11 20.05 30.23 -5.55
CA ARG A 11 20.94 31.13 -6.32
C ARG A 11 22.42 30.71 -6.26
N THR A 12 22.79 29.86 -5.30
CA THR A 12 24.16 29.38 -5.13
C THR A 12 24.50 28.32 -6.18
N ILE A 13 25.53 28.59 -7.00
CA ILE A 13 25.95 27.74 -8.13
C ILE A 13 26.33 26.32 -7.67
N LEU A 14 26.97 26.19 -6.51
CA LEU A 14 27.45 24.91 -5.97
C LEU A 14 26.43 24.21 -5.06
N CYS A 15 25.17 24.67 -5.01
CA CYS A 15 24.17 24.03 -4.17
C CYS A 15 23.74 22.68 -4.77
N PRO A 16 23.86 21.55 -4.04
CA PRO A 16 23.47 20.25 -4.56
C PRO A 16 21.95 20.10 -4.72
N LEU A 17 21.13 20.84 -3.96
CA LEU A 17 19.67 20.77 -4.08
C LEU A 17 19.13 21.45 -5.35
N GLN A 18 19.74 22.58 -5.74
CA GLN A 18 19.34 23.51 -6.83
C GLN A 18 17.91 24.07 -6.81
N THR A 19 16.91 23.27 -6.50
CA THR A 19 15.50 23.64 -6.41
C THR A 19 14.91 23.12 -5.12
N PHE A 20 13.99 23.89 -4.54
CA PHE A 20 13.25 23.47 -3.35
C PHE A 20 11.79 23.84 -3.53
N THR A 21 10.90 22.99 -3.06
CA THR A 21 9.46 23.24 -3.12
C THR A 21 9.00 23.92 -1.85
N GLU A 22 7.99 24.78 -1.95
CA GLU A 22 7.33 25.36 -0.79
C GLU A 22 6.81 24.25 0.13
N GLN A 23 7.24 24.30 1.39
CA GLN A 23 6.86 23.38 2.45
C GLN A 23 6.18 24.15 3.57
N VAL A 24 5.10 23.58 4.06
CA VAL A 24 4.46 23.99 5.31
C VAL A 24 4.41 22.75 6.19
N ALA A 25 4.43 22.92 7.52
CA ALA A 25 4.42 21.79 8.46
C ALA A 25 3.29 20.78 8.15
N HIS A 26 2.17 21.29 7.64
CA HIS A 26 1.00 20.48 7.29
C HIS A 26 1.09 19.75 5.95
N VAL A 27 1.98 20.16 5.03
CA VAL A 27 2.15 19.56 3.71
C VAL A 27 3.63 19.37 3.42
N PRO A 28 4.20 18.20 3.79
CA PRO A 28 5.62 17.88 3.64
C PRO A 28 6.13 18.01 2.19
N ALA A 29 7.46 17.99 2.01
CA ALA A 29 8.09 17.98 0.69
C ALA A 29 7.55 16.82 -0.16
N GLY A 30 7.39 17.07 -1.46
CA GLY A 30 6.90 16.07 -2.42
C GLY A 30 5.41 15.70 -2.29
N MET A 31 4.71 16.14 -1.24
CA MET A 31 3.31 15.81 -1.01
C MET A 31 2.36 16.89 -1.51
N ARG A 32 1.20 16.46 -2.01
CA ARG A 32 0.06 17.32 -2.37
C ARG A 32 -1.08 17.25 -1.34
N THR A 33 -1.06 16.23 -0.49
CA THR A 33 -2.05 15.99 0.57
C THR A 33 -1.50 16.43 1.91
N THR A 34 -2.42 16.84 2.80
CA THR A 34 -2.05 17.30 4.12
C THR A 34 -1.86 16.14 5.09
N THR A 35 -1.05 16.34 6.13
CA THR A 35 -0.88 15.34 7.21
C THR A 35 -2.20 15.05 7.90
N ARG A 36 -3.03 16.06 8.20
CA ARG A 36 -4.37 15.84 8.82
C ARG A 36 -5.32 15.06 7.93
N LEU A 37 -5.29 15.27 6.61
CA LEU A 37 -6.08 14.44 5.70
C LEU A 37 -5.63 12.98 5.82
N ARG A 38 -4.33 12.72 5.77
CA ARG A 38 -3.77 11.37 5.87
C ARG A 38 -4.11 10.70 7.21
N THR A 39 -4.01 11.43 8.32
CA THR A 39 -4.44 10.93 9.64
C THR A 39 -5.94 10.62 9.66
N ALA A 40 -6.78 11.49 9.11
CA ALA A 40 -8.22 11.24 9.05
C ALA A 40 -8.58 10.03 8.17
N LEU A 41 -7.80 9.75 7.11
CA LEU A 41 -7.96 8.54 6.30
C LEU A 41 -7.56 7.29 7.10
N ALA A 42 -6.46 7.35 7.86
CA ALA A 42 -6.02 6.23 8.69
C ALA A 42 -7.06 5.88 9.78
N VAL A 43 -7.55 6.87 10.52
CA VAL A 43 -8.60 6.66 11.55
C VAL A 43 -9.86 6.04 10.94
N ALA A 44 -10.29 6.51 9.77
CA ALA A 44 -11.47 5.94 9.11
C ALA A 44 -11.30 4.46 8.69
N MET A 45 -10.06 4.00 8.51
CA MET A 45 -9.74 2.60 8.19
C MET A 45 -9.65 1.73 9.44
N GLU A 46 -9.20 2.28 10.57
CA GLU A 46 -9.24 1.59 11.87
C GLU A 46 -10.67 1.22 12.27
N ASP A 47 -11.66 2.04 11.90
CA ASP A 47 -13.10 1.75 12.07
C ASP A 47 -13.63 0.61 11.17
N GLY A 48 -12.76 -0.03 10.35
CA GLY A 48 -13.11 -1.18 9.50
C GLY A 48 -13.86 -0.83 8.21
N ARG A 49 -13.83 0.43 7.78
CA ARG A 49 -14.53 0.88 6.55
C ARG A 49 -13.84 0.42 5.27
N ASP A 50 -14.59 0.35 4.18
CA ASP A 50 -14.04 0.07 2.86
C ASP A 50 -13.16 1.22 2.34
N GLN A 51 -12.01 0.88 1.75
CA GLN A 51 -11.07 1.88 1.24
C GLN A 51 -11.66 2.73 0.11
N SER A 52 -12.49 2.13 -0.76
CA SER A 52 -13.11 2.84 -1.88
C SER A 52 -14.19 3.81 -1.40
N GLU A 53 -14.99 3.39 -0.41
CA GLU A 53 -15.95 4.23 0.28
C GLU A 53 -15.27 5.44 0.94
N VAL A 54 -14.19 5.22 1.70
CA VAL A 54 -13.42 6.29 2.34
C VAL A 54 -12.82 7.24 1.31
N ALA A 55 -12.28 6.71 0.21
CA ALA A 55 -11.71 7.51 -0.87
C ALA A 55 -12.78 8.42 -1.50
N ALA A 56 -13.96 7.86 -1.81
CA ALA A 56 -15.09 8.60 -2.37
C ALA A 56 -15.59 9.69 -1.40
N ALA A 57 -15.78 9.36 -0.13
CA ALA A 57 -16.24 10.30 0.89
C ALA A 57 -15.27 11.48 1.11
N ARG A 58 -13.97 11.28 0.87
CA ARG A 58 -12.93 12.32 1.01
C ARG A 58 -12.43 12.88 -0.31
N GLN A 59 -13.07 12.52 -1.43
CA GLN A 59 -12.73 12.99 -2.78
C GLN A 59 -11.24 12.79 -3.12
N VAL A 60 -10.67 11.67 -2.68
CA VAL A 60 -9.31 11.25 -3.01
C VAL A 60 -9.33 9.97 -3.82
N SER A 61 -8.21 9.65 -4.45
CA SER A 61 -8.06 8.38 -5.14
C SER A 61 -7.78 7.25 -4.16
N TRP A 62 -8.20 6.03 -4.48
CA TRP A 62 -7.92 4.82 -3.69
C TRP A 62 -6.42 4.67 -3.33
N PRO A 63 -5.44 4.89 -4.24
CA PRO A 63 -4.01 4.83 -3.89
C PRO A 63 -3.54 5.88 -2.88
N THR A 64 -4.33 6.93 -2.63
CA THR A 64 -4.04 7.91 -1.58
C THR A 64 -4.40 7.35 -0.21
N VAL A 65 -5.50 6.60 -0.13
CA VAL A 65 -5.94 5.89 1.08
C VAL A 65 -4.98 4.77 1.42
N GLN A 66 -4.64 3.91 0.45
CA GLN A 66 -3.70 2.80 0.64
C GLN A 66 -2.33 3.26 1.17
N ARG A 67 -1.78 4.38 0.66
CA ARG A 67 -0.53 4.97 1.19
C ARG A 67 -0.65 5.52 2.61
N ALA A 68 -1.84 5.91 3.04
CA ALA A 68 -2.06 6.30 4.44
C ALA A 68 -2.03 5.06 5.34
N VAL A 69 -2.64 3.95 4.90
CA VAL A 69 -2.61 2.66 5.59
C VAL A 69 -1.20 2.09 5.66
N GLU A 70 -0.42 2.12 4.58
CA GLU A 70 0.98 1.66 4.58
C GLU A 70 1.84 2.37 5.64
N VAL A 71 1.63 3.67 5.83
CA VAL A 71 2.35 4.42 6.87
C VAL A 71 1.92 4.02 8.27
N LEU A 72 0.63 3.71 8.48
CA LEU A 72 0.14 3.19 9.76
C LEU A 72 0.68 1.78 10.03
N ALA A 73 0.71 0.92 9.01
CA ALA A 73 1.18 -0.45 9.12
C ALA A 73 2.69 -0.57 9.45
N LEU A 74 3.47 0.48 9.19
CA LEU A 74 4.87 0.56 9.62
C LEU A 74 5.02 0.88 11.11
N ALA A 75 3.95 1.23 11.81
CA ALA A 75 3.98 1.35 13.26
C ALA A 75 3.97 -0.07 13.85
N GLU A 76 5.06 -0.42 14.55
CA GLU A 76 5.14 -1.69 15.27
C GLU A 76 4.02 -1.77 16.31
N PRO A 77 3.17 -2.82 16.27
CA PRO A 77 2.21 -3.05 17.34
C PRO A 77 2.96 -3.36 18.64
N ALA A 78 2.41 -2.92 19.77
CA ALA A 78 2.94 -3.31 21.06
C ALA A 78 2.81 -4.84 21.24
N GLU A 79 3.85 -5.46 21.79
CA GLU A 79 3.78 -6.88 22.15
C GLU A 79 2.67 -7.09 23.18
N PRO A 80 1.70 -7.99 22.94
CA PRO A 80 0.64 -8.27 23.89
C PRO A 80 1.18 -9.00 25.11
N GLU A 81 0.49 -8.86 26.25
CA GLU A 81 0.80 -9.62 27.46
C GLU A 81 0.69 -11.14 27.20
N PRO A 82 1.57 -11.96 27.77
CA PRO A 82 1.60 -13.39 27.51
C PRO A 82 0.34 -14.10 28.04
N GLU A 83 -0.41 -14.73 27.14
CA GLU A 83 -1.59 -15.54 27.45
C GLU A 83 -1.18 -16.98 27.82
N ARG A 84 -1.79 -17.57 28.85
CA ARG A 84 -1.49 -18.96 29.28
C ARG A 84 -1.98 -20.02 28.28
N VAL A 85 -2.96 -19.69 27.46
CA VAL A 85 -3.55 -20.57 26.45
C VAL A 85 -3.73 -19.78 25.17
N LEU A 86 -2.86 -20.00 24.18
CA LEU A 86 -3.01 -19.38 22.87
C LEU A 86 -3.95 -20.22 22.01
N GLY A 87 -5.15 -19.70 21.76
CA GLY A 87 -6.05 -20.26 20.75
C GLY A 87 -5.52 -19.95 19.36
N MET A 88 -5.51 -20.94 18.47
CA MET A 88 -5.23 -20.72 17.05
C MET A 88 -6.53 -20.38 16.35
N ASP A 89 -6.70 -19.11 15.97
CA ASP A 89 -7.87 -18.69 15.19
C ASP A 89 -7.60 -18.90 13.70
N GLU A 90 -8.51 -19.64 13.04
CA GLU A 90 -8.50 -19.78 11.59
C GLU A 90 -9.48 -18.78 10.96
N THR A 91 -9.04 -17.52 10.81
CA THR A 91 -9.77 -16.58 9.97
C THR A 91 -9.47 -16.86 8.50
N ARG A 92 -10.53 -17.17 7.71
CA ARG A 92 -10.44 -17.39 6.26
C ARG A 92 -10.98 -16.19 5.49
N PHE A 93 -10.21 -15.72 4.53
CA PHE A 93 -10.62 -14.67 3.60
C PHE A 93 -10.93 -15.26 2.22
N GLY A 94 -12.01 -14.78 1.60
CA GLY A 94 -12.41 -15.18 0.25
C GLY A 94 -13.32 -16.40 0.19
N ARG A 95 -13.76 -16.73 -1.03
CA ARG A 95 -14.67 -17.86 -1.27
C ARG A 95 -13.91 -19.19 -1.09
N PRO A 96 -14.47 -20.18 -0.38
CA PRO A 96 -13.89 -21.52 -0.32
C PRO A 96 -13.77 -22.09 -1.73
N ILE A 97 -12.56 -22.52 -2.09
CA ILE A 97 -12.34 -23.33 -3.28
C ILE A 97 -12.36 -24.80 -2.85
N GLU A 98 -13.33 -25.55 -3.33
CA GLU A 98 -13.37 -27.00 -3.12
C GLU A 98 -12.26 -27.63 -3.98
N SER A 99 -11.17 -28.06 -3.35
CA SER A 99 -10.22 -28.97 -4.00
C SER A 99 -10.74 -30.39 -3.81
N GLY A 100 -11.18 -31.05 -4.89
CA GLY A 100 -11.68 -32.43 -4.90
C GLY A 100 -10.62 -33.52 -4.62
N ILE A 101 -9.58 -33.20 -3.84
CA ILE A 101 -8.57 -34.15 -3.39
C ILE A 101 -8.64 -34.11 -1.87
N GLY A 102 -8.83 -35.28 -1.25
CA GLY A 102 -9.00 -35.44 0.19
C GLY A 102 -8.03 -34.57 1.00
N THR A 103 -8.59 -33.90 2.01
CA THR A 103 -8.01 -33.03 3.04
C THR A 103 -6.49 -32.88 3.04
N THR A 104 -5.95 -32.20 2.03
CA THR A 104 -4.64 -31.53 2.10
C THR A 104 -4.70 -30.34 1.17
N THR A 105 -5.04 -29.18 1.72
CA THR A 105 -4.98 -27.91 0.99
C THR A 105 -3.51 -27.57 0.75
N VAL A 106 -3.00 -27.92 -0.42
CA VAL A 106 -1.69 -27.45 -0.88
C VAL A 106 -1.88 -26.01 -1.40
N PHE A 107 -1.25 -25.04 -0.73
CA PHE A 107 -1.14 -23.68 -1.24
C PHE A 107 -0.23 -23.68 -2.48
N ARG A 108 -0.82 -23.67 -3.68
CA ARG A 108 -0.05 -23.47 -4.91
C ARG A 108 0.04 -21.98 -5.21
N TYR A 109 1.19 -21.37 -4.94
CA TYR A 109 1.58 -20.14 -5.64
C TYR A 109 1.74 -20.48 -7.13
N VAL A 110 0.90 -19.93 -7.99
CA VAL A 110 1.08 -20.04 -9.45
C VAL A 110 2.04 -18.92 -9.87
N GLN A 111 3.31 -19.26 -10.09
CA GLN A 111 4.17 -18.47 -10.98
C GLN A 111 3.89 -18.97 -12.41
N GLU A 112 3.29 -18.11 -13.24
CA GLU A 112 3.14 -18.38 -14.67
C GLU A 112 4.53 -18.35 -15.34
N GLY A 113 5.16 -19.52 -15.46
CA GLY A 113 6.33 -19.74 -16.31
C GLY A 113 5.89 -20.35 -17.64
N VAL A 114 6.28 -19.74 -18.75
CA VAL A 114 6.04 -20.28 -20.11
C VAL A 114 7.17 -21.25 -20.44
N GLU A 115 6.87 -22.53 -20.67
CA GLU A 115 7.87 -23.54 -21.08
C GLU A 115 8.38 -23.27 -22.51
N GLY A 116 9.65 -22.91 -22.62
CA GLY A 116 10.47 -23.11 -23.82
C GLY A 116 11.26 -24.42 -23.71
N PRO A 117 11.78 -24.97 -24.82
CA PRO A 117 12.34 -26.32 -24.85
C PRO A 117 13.53 -26.49 -23.89
N SER A 118 13.46 -27.61 -23.16
CA SER A 118 14.38 -28.18 -22.17
C SER A 118 15.82 -27.62 -22.20
N GLY A 119 16.16 -26.83 -21.17
CA GLY A 119 17.56 -26.56 -20.79
C GLY A 119 17.92 -25.12 -20.37
N ALA A 120 17.07 -24.12 -20.61
CA ALA A 120 17.37 -22.73 -20.23
C ALA A 120 16.42 -22.21 -19.14
N LYS A 121 16.96 -21.40 -18.19
CA LYS A 121 16.12 -20.71 -17.18
C LYS A 121 15.04 -19.87 -17.88
N PRO A 122 13.78 -19.92 -17.43
CA PRO A 122 12.70 -19.15 -18.05
C PRO A 122 12.98 -17.65 -17.89
N THR A 123 13.03 -16.93 -19.01
CA THR A 123 13.06 -15.47 -19.02
C THR A 123 11.62 -14.96 -18.86
N PRO A 124 11.31 -14.11 -17.87
CA PRO A 124 9.95 -13.62 -17.67
C PRO A 124 9.50 -12.79 -18.88
N GLY A 125 8.33 -13.12 -19.41
CA GLY A 125 7.69 -12.37 -20.49
C GLY A 125 7.16 -11.00 -20.03
N PRO A 126 6.89 -10.06 -20.96
CA PRO A 126 6.43 -8.73 -20.59
C PRO A 126 5.01 -8.77 -20.04
N LEU A 127 4.82 -8.12 -18.89
CA LEU A 127 3.53 -7.94 -18.23
C LEU A 127 2.58 -7.13 -19.14
N ARG A 128 1.46 -7.74 -19.54
CA ARG A 128 0.36 -7.05 -20.23
C ARG A 128 -0.82 -6.86 -19.29
N TRP A 129 -1.12 -5.61 -18.98
CA TRP A 129 -2.37 -5.23 -18.32
C TRP A 129 -3.50 -5.22 -19.34
N ARG A 130 -4.60 -5.95 -19.08
CA ARG A 130 -5.86 -5.75 -19.81
C ARG A 130 -6.67 -4.66 -19.12
N ARG A 131 -7.22 -3.74 -19.92
CA ARG A 131 -8.17 -2.71 -19.50
C ARG A 131 -9.54 -3.31 -19.24
#